data_AF-A0A9Q3YRM1-F1
#
_entry.id   AF-A0A9Q3YRM1-F1
#
_cell.length_a   1.000
_cell.length_b   1.000
_cell.length_c   1.000
_cell.angle_alpha   90.00
_cell.angle_beta   90.00
_cell.angle_gamma   90.00
#
_symmetry.space_group_name_H-M   'P 1'
#
loop_
_entity.id
_entity.type
_entity.pdbx_description
1 polymer ?
#
loop_
_entity_poly.entity_id
_entity_poly.type
_entity_poly.pdbx_seq_one_letter_code
_entity_poly.pdbx_strand_id
1 'polypeptide(L)'
;MKKIMKNFSIVFIAIMLFSLSSCQEDTKEESVQTSMENFTLKTESLKSLSPFSISYKINEIKIKKNSSSSYRVSTIRYNDESLDSITDTFDISIIGNILKISVDFTSNKYFIEKNTETNQLYFSINNEKEMILENSLQNIKENDLYALNRLITLYVELYDNTIRKMGPETDILAKKTCAMFESNIGFTGTAASIRSIEDAQAFIANGHGDCSIKGTDISCAGGNHVCLSTTTMQCSGATCSGGQSGGGTGGGGWKTSN
;
A
#
# COMPACT_ATOMS: atom_id res chain seq x y z
N MET A 1 44.56 -29.08 -52.87
CA MET A 1 43.91 -30.04 -53.79
C MET A 1 42.52 -30.36 -53.27
N LYS A 2 41.51 -30.30 -54.15
CA LYS A 2 40.10 -30.64 -53.90
C LYS A 2 39.88 -32.16 -53.95
N LYS A 3 38.93 -32.65 -53.13
CA LYS A 3 37.88 -33.69 -53.38
C LYS A 3 37.00 -33.71 -52.11
N ILE A 4 35.75 -33.25 -52.03
CA ILE A 4 34.50 -33.58 -52.77
C ILE A 4 34.26 -35.12 -52.70
N MET A 5 33.21 -35.70 -52.09
CA MET A 5 31.75 -35.50 -52.25
C MET A 5 30.99 -36.28 -51.12
N LYS A 6 29.97 -35.70 -50.46
CA LYS A 6 28.50 -35.86 -50.65
C LYS A 6 27.83 -37.18 -50.18
N ASN A 7 26.92 -37.00 -49.21
CA ASN A 7 25.51 -37.44 -49.10
C ASN A 7 25.09 -38.89 -49.41
N PHE A 8 24.21 -39.42 -48.55
CA PHE A 8 22.79 -39.77 -48.79
C PHE A 8 22.33 -40.63 -47.58
N SER A 9 21.49 -40.13 -46.67
CA SER A 9 20.01 -40.08 -46.72
C SER A 9 19.30 -41.29 -46.11
N ILE A 10 18.49 -40.97 -45.09
CA ILE A 10 17.11 -41.42 -44.86
C ILE A 10 16.91 -42.90 -44.48
N VAL A 11 16.63 -43.15 -43.20
CA VAL A 11 15.54 -44.05 -42.76
C VAL A 11 14.96 -43.52 -41.42
N PHE A 12 13.82 -42.83 -41.54
CA PHE A 12 12.58 -43.00 -40.78
C PHE A 12 12.62 -42.91 -39.23
N ILE A 13 12.06 -41.83 -38.65
CA ILE A 13 10.63 -41.70 -38.31
C ILE A 13 10.18 -42.80 -37.33
N ALA A 14 10.28 -42.48 -36.03
CA ALA A 14 9.34 -42.87 -34.99
C ALA A 14 9.85 -42.28 -33.66
N ILE A 15 9.37 -41.08 -33.32
CA ILE A 15 9.01 -40.58 -31.97
C ILE A 15 8.48 -39.15 -32.21
N MET A 16 7.36 -39.10 -32.92
CA MET A 16 6.38 -38.03 -32.85
C MET A 16 5.06 -38.78 -32.80
N LEU A 17 4.50 -38.90 -31.60
CA LEU A 17 3.08 -39.07 -31.30
C LEU A 17 2.96 -39.29 -29.79
N PHE A 18 2.06 -38.51 -29.17
CA PHE A 18 1.77 -38.34 -27.74
C PHE A 18 2.78 -37.42 -27.02
N SER A 19 2.47 -36.16 -26.69
CA SER A 19 1.17 -35.60 -26.28
C SER A 19 1.03 -34.12 -26.67
N LEU A 20 0.00 -33.87 -27.49
CA LEU A 20 -0.70 -32.59 -27.57
C LEU A 20 -1.32 -32.29 -26.19
N SER A 21 -0.84 -31.26 -25.52
CA SER A 21 -1.65 -30.51 -24.55
C SER A 21 -1.91 -29.13 -25.14
N SER A 22 -3.10 -28.99 -25.70
CA SER A 22 -3.74 -27.72 -26.01
C SER A 22 -3.83 -26.87 -24.74
N CYS A 23 -3.30 -25.65 -24.77
CA CYS A 23 -3.94 -24.51 -24.12
C CYS A 23 -3.81 -23.31 -25.06
N GLN A 24 -4.93 -22.61 -25.14
CA GLN A 24 -5.32 -21.59 -26.10
C GLN A 24 -4.29 -20.47 -26.31
N GLU A 25 -4.33 -19.94 -27.54
CA GLU A 25 -4.01 -18.54 -27.80
C GLU A 25 -4.86 -17.67 -26.86
N ASP A 26 -4.23 -17.05 -25.87
CA ASP A 26 -4.73 -15.83 -25.26
C ASP A 26 -3.73 -14.71 -25.59
N THR A 27 -4.21 -13.85 -26.48
CA THR A 27 -3.95 -12.42 -26.62
C THR A 27 -2.62 -11.90 -26.09
N LYS A 28 -1.76 -11.47 -27.02
CA LYS A 28 -0.64 -10.56 -26.76
C LYS A 28 -1.07 -9.41 -25.83
N GLU A 29 -0.60 -9.42 -24.59
CA GLU A 29 -0.15 -8.18 -24.00
C GLU A 29 1.34 -8.06 -24.31
N GLU A 30 1.66 -7.23 -25.30
CA GLU A 30 3.01 -6.72 -25.48
C GLU A 30 3.44 -6.07 -24.17
N SER A 31 4.27 -6.76 -23.39
CA SER A 31 5.01 -6.13 -22.31
C SER A 31 6.01 -5.18 -22.97
N VAL A 32 5.60 -3.92 -23.12
CA VAL A 32 6.47 -2.84 -23.56
C VAL A 32 7.51 -2.63 -22.47
N GLN A 33 8.72 -3.13 -22.73
CA GLN A 33 9.89 -2.91 -21.90
C GLN A 33 10.46 -1.53 -22.26
N THR A 34 9.91 -0.48 -21.66
CA THR A 34 10.50 0.87 -21.67
C THR A 34 11.21 1.13 -20.35
N SER A 35 12.20 2.02 -20.36
CA SER A 35 12.90 2.58 -19.20
C SER A 35 11.95 3.35 -18.25
N MET A 36 11.02 2.61 -17.64
CA MET A 36 9.85 3.02 -16.84
C MET A 36 9.71 2.17 -15.57
N GLU A 37 10.76 1.43 -15.18
CA GLU A 37 10.73 0.36 -14.17
C GLU A 37 10.35 0.77 -12.73
N ASN A 38 10.23 2.06 -12.39
CA ASN A 38 10.03 2.46 -11.00
C ASN A 38 8.57 2.65 -10.56
N PHE A 39 7.62 2.83 -11.49
CA PHE A 39 6.23 3.15 -11.13
C PHE A 39 5.21 2.46 -12.05
N THR A 40 5.02 1.15 -11.89
CA THR A 40 3.95 0.42 -12.59
C THR A 40 2.67 0.49 -11.78
N LEU A 41 1.81 1.44 -12.13
CA LEU A 41 0.49 1.57 -11.51
C LEU A 41 -0.50 0.63 -12.22
N LYS A 42 -1.12 -0.31 -11.49
CA LYS A 42 -2.15 -1.20 -12.04
C LYS A 42 -3.36 -0.36 -12.50
N THR A 43 -3.91 -0.66 -13.68
CA THR A 43 -5.03 0.10 -14.28
C THR A 43 -6.42 -0.36 -13.82
N GLU A 44 -6.52 -0.92 -12.61
CA GLU A 44 -7.71 -1.65 -12.15
C GLU A 44 -8.17 -1.20 -10.75
N SER A 45 -9.35 -1.68 -10.33
CA SER A 45 -9.75 -1.58 -8.92
C SER A 45 -8.99 -2.63 -8.09
N LEU A 46 -8.32 -2.19 -7.02
CA LEU A 46 -7.67 -3.08 -6.08
C LEU A 46 -8.66 -3.43 -4.96
N LYS A 47 -9.03 -4.71 -4.90
CA LYS A 47 -9.82 -5.30 -3.79
C LYS A 47 -8.97 -6.13 -2.83
N SER A 48 -7.78 -6.53 -3.27
CA SER A 48 -6.80 -7.21 -2.44
C SER A 48 -5.80 -6.17 -1.96
N LEU A 49 -5.93 -5.76 -0.70
CA LEU A 49 -5.20 -4.63 -0.14
C LEU A 49 -4.18 -5.10 0.91
N SER A 50 -3.12 -4.32 1.12
CA SER A 50 -2.15 -4.62 2.16
C SER A 50 -2.69 -4.33 3.57
N PRO A 51 -2.08 -4.90 4.63
CA PRO A 51 -2.32 -4.48 6.00
C PRO A 51 -2.24 -2.97 6.22
N PHE A 52 -1.35 -2.28 5.48
CA PHE A 52 -1.22 -0.82 5.54
C PHE A 52 -2.52 -0.14 5.10
N SER A 53 -3.10 -0.53 3.98
CA SER A 53 -4.36 0.06 3.52
C SER A 53 -5.54 -0.28 4.45
N ILE A 54 -5.55 -1.49 4.99
CA ILE A 54 -6.59 -1.98 5.90
C ILE A 54 -6.54 -1.23 7.24
N SER A 55 -5.34 -0.88 7.75
CA SER A 55 -5.22 -0.12 9.00
C SER A 55 -5.87 1.25 8.92
N TYR A 56 -5.90 1.86 7.73
CA TYR A 56 -6.66 3.10 7.45
C TYR A 56 -8.07 2.85 6.93
N LYS A 57 -8.63 1.65 7.14
CA LYS A 57 -10.01 1.26 6.79
C LYS A 57 -10.35 1.41 5.31
N ILE A 58 -9.34 1.31 4.43
CA ILE A 58 -9.55 1.30 2.99
C ILE A 58 -10.04 -0.08 2.60
N ASN A 59 -11.20 -0.12 1.93
CA ASN A 59 -11.79 -1.38 1.45
C ASN A 59 -11.69 -1.52 -0.08
N GLU A 60 -11.58 -0.41 -0.80
CA GLU A 60 -11.41 -0.43 -2.25
C GLU A 60 -10.55 0.76 -2.71
N ILE A 61 -9.70 0.51 -3.69
CA ILE A 61 -8.97 1.58 -4.40
C ILE A 61 -9.36 1.52 -5.87
N LYS A 62 -9.96 2.59 -6.37
CA LYS A 62 -10.32 2.75 -7.78
C LYS A 62 -9.29 3.64 -8.47
N ILE A 63 -8.76 3.17 -9.58
CA ILE A 63 -7.74 3.88 -10.34
C ILE A 63 -8.33 4.26 -11.70
N LYS A 64 -8.30 5.56 -12.01
CA LYS A 64 -8.68 6.10 -13.31
C LYS A 64 -7.50 6.78 -13.96
N LYS A 65 -7.08 6.29 -15.13
CA LYS A 65 -6.06 6.95 -15.94
C LYS A 65 -6.64 8.20 -16.60
N ASN A 66 -6.01 9.35 -16.39
CA ASN A 66 -6.37 10.61 -17.04
C ASN A 66 -5.49 10.86 -18.27
N SER A 67 -4.20 10.55 -18.19
CA SER A 67 -3.25 10.65 -19.29
C SER A 67 -2.12 9.60 -19.14
N SER A 68 -1.10 9.64 -20.00
CA SER A 68 0.08 8.77 -19.86
C SER A 68 0.83 8.98 -18.54
N SER A 69 0.75 10.17 -17.96
CA SER A 69 1.51 10.58 -16.78
C SER A 69 0.63 11.08 -15.63
N SER A 70 -0.69 10.91 -15.71
CA SER A 70 -1.62 11.36 -14.68
C SER A 70 -2.73 10.35 -14.43
N TYR A 71 -3.01 10.13 -13.15
CA TYR A 71 -4.04 9.22 -12.65
C TYR A 71 -4.86 9.91 -11.57
N ARG A 72 -6.14 9.58 -11.51
CA ARG A 72 -7.00 9.87 -10.37
C ARG A 72 -7.25 8.58 -9.62
N VAL A 73 -6.94 8.57 -8.33
CA VAL A 73 -7.12 7.42 -7.46
C VAL A 73 -8.15 7.77 -6.40
N SER A 74 -9.19 6.95 -6.27
CA SER A 74 -10.21 7.11 -5.24
C SER A 74 -10.11 5.97 -4.25
N THR A 75 -9.94 6.27 -2.97
CA THR A 75 -10.00 5.27 -1.90
C THR A 75 -11.37 5.33 -1.24
N ILE A 76 -12.04 4.20 -1.16
CA ILE A 76 -13.31 4.05 -0.44
C ILE A 76 -12.96 3.51 0.95
N ARG A 77 -13.56 4.12 1.97
CA ARG A 77 -13.40 3.76 3.38
C ARG A 77 -14.75 3.61 4.06
N TYR A 78 -14.80 2.81 5.11
CA TYR A 78 -15.99 2.67 5.95
C TYR A 78 -15.99 3.72 7.07
N ASN A 79 -17.16 4.28 7.39
CA ASN A 79 -17.35 5.14 8.56
C ASN A 79 -17.69 4.29 9.79
N ASP A 80 -17.00 4.45 10.92
CA ASP A 80 -17.33 3.67 12.12
C ASP A 80 -18.70 4.03 12.71
N GLU A 81 -19.18 5.24 12.43
CA GLU A 81 -20.40 5.78 13.01
C GLU A 81 -21.64 5.56 12.12
N SER A 82 -21.46 5.21 10.84
CA SER A 82 -22.57 4.98 9.90
C SER A 82 -22.24 3.90 8.87
N LEU A 83 -23.27 3.34 8.22
CA LEU A 83 -23.08 2.44 7.07
C LEU A 83 -22.57 3.16 5.82
N ASP A 84 -22.31 4.47 5.90
CA ASP A 84 -21.88 5.27 4.77
C ASP A 84 -20.39 5.07 4.49
N SER A 85 -20.05 5.13 3.20
CA SER A 85 -18.67 5.10 2.76
C SER A 85 -18.12 6.52 2.61
N ILE A 86 -16.90 6.75 3.09
CA ILE A 86 -16.14 7.97 2.83
C ILE A 86 -15.28 7.72 1.59
N THR A 87 -15.32 8.62 0.61
CA THR A 87 -14.47 8.56 -0.58
C THR A 87 -13.46 9.69 -0.56
N ASP A 88 -12.18 9.35 -0.48
CA ASP A 88 -11.09 10.31 -0.68
C ASP A 88 -10.60 10.20 -2.13
N THR A 89 -10.26 11.33 -2.74
CA THR A 89 -9.73 11.39 -4.11
C THR A 89 -8.34 11.98 -4.10
N PHE A 90 -7.41 11.26 -4.72
CA PHE A 90 -6.02 11.61 -4.87
C PHE A 90 -5.71 11.82 -6.35
N ASP A 91 -4.97 12.87 -6.65
CA ASP A 91 -4.41 13.08 -7.99
C ASP A 91 -2.93 12.70 -7.97
N ILE A 92 -2.56 11.80 -8.88
CA ILE A 92 -1.21 11.31 -9.07
C ILE A 92 -0.67 11.86 -10.39
N SER A 93 0.56 12.40 -10.35
CA SER A 93 1.28 12.81 -11.55
C SER A 93 2.72 12.32 -11.55
N ILE A 94 3.23 12.02 -12.74
CA ILE A 94 4.60 11.57 -12.97
C ILE A 94 5.25 12.56 -13.93
N ILE A 95 6.25 13.31 -13.47
CA ILE A 95 6.96 14.30 -14.28
C ILE A 95 8.45 13.98 -14.22
N GLY A 96 9.00 13.42 -15.30
CA GLY A 96 10.36 12.89 -15.30
C GLY A 96 10.52 11.82 -14.22
N ASN A 97 11.45 12.06 -13.29
CA ASN A 97 11.77 11.14 -12.19
C ASN A 97 11.01 11.46 -10.89
N ILE A 98 10.01 12.34 -10.96
CA ILE A 98 9.21 12.76 -9.82
C ILE A 98 7.84 12.13 -9.90
N LEU A 99 7.53 11.26 -8.94
CA LEU A 99 6.17 10.84 -8.65
C LEU A 99 5.58 11.77 -7.60
N LYS A 100 4.41 12.34 -7.90
CA LYS A 100 3.64 13.18 -6.98
C LYS A 100 2.30 12.51 -6.68
N ILE A 101 1.94 12.43 -5.40
CA ILE A 101 0.60 12.07 -4.95
C ILE A 101 0.05 13.25 -4.17
N SER A 102 -1.13 13.74 -4.54
CA SER A 102 -1.75 14.92 -3.92
C SER A 102 -3.19 14.66 -3.50
N VAL A 103 -3.62 15.34 -2.44
CA VAL A 103 -4.97 15.26 -1.87
C VAL A 103 -5.34 16.57 -1.20
N ASP A 104 -6.62 16.92 -1.27
CA ASP A 104 -7.17 18.05 -0.54
C ASP A 104 -7.87 17.53 0.72
N PHE A 105 -7.38 17.91 1.90
CA PHE A 105 -7.99 17.59 3.19
C PHE A 105 -8.17 18.86 4.00
N THR A 106 -9.33 19.02 4.67
CA THR A 106 -9.60 20.11 5.63
C THR A 106 -9.14 21.49 5.14
N SER A 107 -9.45 21.83 3.89
CA SER A 107 -9.08 23.09 3.20
C SER A 107 -7.60 23.29 2.86
N ASN A 108 -6.73 22.35 3.18
CA ASN A 108 -5.32 22.35 2.81
C ASN A 108 -5.07 21.39 1.64
N LYS A 109 -4.13 21.77 0.79
CA LYS A 109 -3.60 20.89 -0.26
C LYS A 109 -2.32 20.22 0.22
N TYR A 110 -2.36 18.90 0.33
CA TYR A 110 -1.21 18.09 0.70
C TYR A 110 -0.64 17.37 -0.50
N PHE A 111 0.68 17.20 -0.55
CA PHE A 111 1.28 16.26 -1.49
C PHE A 111 2.59 15.67 -0.97
N ILE A 112 2.88 14.46 -1.43
CA ILE A 112 4.21 13.87 -1.37
C ILE A 112 4.83 13.83 -2.76
N GLU A 113 6.13 14.09 -2.84
CA GLU A 113 6.92 13.96 -4.06
C GLU A 113 8.11 13.04 -3.82
N LYS A 114 8.17 11.93 -4.57
CA LYS A 114 9.31 11.02 -4.58
C LYS A 114 10.16 11.30 -5.81
N ASN A 115 11.42 11.68 -5.60
CA ASN A 115 12.42 11.69 -6.64
C ASN A 115 13.10 10.31 -6.67
N THR A 116 13.01 9.59 -7.78
CA THR A 116 13.58 8.24 -7.92
C THR A 116 15.08 8.24 -8.21
N GLU A 117 15.63 9.32 -8.75
CA GLU A 117 17.09 9.44 -8.97
C GLU A 117 17.82 9.71 -7.67
N THR A 118 17.33 10.66 -6.88
CA THR A 118 17.96 11.04 -5.60
C THR A 118 17.46 10.22 -4.42
N ASN A 119 16.44 9.40 -4.64
CA ASN A 119 15.73 8.64 -3.61
C ASN A 119 15.12 9.51 -2.49
N GLN A 120 14.96 10.82 -2.70
CA GLN A 120 14.40 11.75 -1.71
C GLN A 120 12.87 11.78 -1.73
N LEU A 121 12.27 11.87 -0.54
CA LEU A 121 10.83 12.06 -0.36
C LEU A 121 10.57 13.43 0.25
N TYR A 122 9.64 14.17 -0.33
CA TYR A 122 9.22 15.48 0.13
C TYR A 122 7.76 15.43 0.56
N PHE A 123 7.42 16.16 1.61
CA PHE A 123 6.06 16.44 2.02
C PHE A 123 5.78 17.93 1.82
N SER A 124 4.55 18.29 1.50
CA SER A 124 4.20 19.69 1.26
C SER A 124 2.79 20.00 1.68
N ILE A 125 2.62 21.19 2.25
CA ILE A 125 1.34 21.75 2.71
C ILE A 125 1.16 23.08 2.00
N ASN A 126 0.06 23.25 1.26
CA ASN A 126 -0.25 24.50 0.53
C ASN A 126 0.90 24.99 -0.38
N ASN A 127 1.67 24.05 -0.94
CA ASN A 127 2.86 24.25 -1.78
C ASN A 127 4.16 24.64 -1.04
N GLU A 128 4.14 24.78 0.28
CA GLU A 128 5.37 24.83 1.07
C GLU A 128 5.97 23.43 1.13
N LYS A 129 7.19 23.27 0.61
CA LYS A 129 7.83 21.97 0.38
C LYS A 129 8.97 21.74 1.35
N GLU A 130 8.90 20.64 2.09
CA GLU A 130 9.93 20.20 3.01
C GLU A 130 10.41 18.79 2.65
N MET A 131 11.71 18.55 2.78
CA MET A 131 12.25 17.19 2.70
C MET A 131 11.87 16.45 3.97
N ILE A 132 11.36 15.22 3.85
CA ILE A 132 11.10 14.40 5.02
C ILE A 132 12.46 13.97 5.58
N LEU A 133 12.74 14.39 6.81
CA LEU A 133 13.93 14.11 7.62
C LEU A 133 13.47 13.57 8.97
N GLU A 134 14.34 12.89 9.71
CA GLU A 134 13.96 12.24 10.97
C GLU A 134 13.39 13.22 12.01
N ASN A 135 13.97 14.42 12.06
CA ASN A 135 13.55 15.50 12.93
C ASN A 135 12.31 16.25 12.42
N SER A 136 11.98 16.19 11.13
CA SER A 136 10.82 16.92 10.60
C SER A 136 9.51 16.24 10.95
N LEU A 137 9.46 14.89 11.00
CA LEU A 137 8.26 14.14 11.41
C LEU A 137 7.77 14.50 12.82
N GLN A 138 8.68 14.82 13.73
CA GLN A 138 8.33 15.19 15.11
C GLN A 138 7.62 16.55 15.20
N ASN A 139 7.78 17.39 14.18
CA ASN A 139 7.18 18.73 14.14
C ASN A 139 5.85 18.77 13.38
N ILE A 140 5.49 17.68 12.69
CA ILE A 140 4.23 17.58 11.96
C ILE A 140 3.10 17.37 12.96
N LYS A 141 2.13 18.29 12.96
CA LYS A 141 1.01 18.27 13.89
C LYS A 141 -0.17 17.47 13.35
N GLU A 142 -0.89 16.80 14.26
CA GLU A 142 -2.19 16.14 14.10
C GLU A 142 -2.69 15.94 12.65
N ASN A 143 -3.41 16.93 12.09
CA ASN A 143 -4.06 16.82 10.78
C ASN A 143 -3.07 16.66 9.62
N ASP A 144 -1.91 17.31 9.70
CA ASP A 144 -0.86 17.21 8.70
C ASP A 144 -0.22 15.82 8.73
N LEU A 145 -0.07 15.26 9.93
CA LEU A 145 0.49 13.93 10.14
C LEU A 145 -0.48 12.84 9.67
N TYR A 146 -1.77 13.04 9.91
CA TYR A 146 -2.82 12.21 9.31
C TYR A 146 -2.77 12.25 7.78
N ALA A 147 -2.66 13.43 7.17
CA ALA A 147 -2.54 13.58 5.72
C ALA A 147 -1.29 12.89 5.17
N LEU A 148 -0.14 13.07 5.82
CA LEU A 148 1.12 12.42 5.46
C LEU A 148 1.01 10.89 5.50
N ASN A 149 0.46 10.35 6.59
CA ASN A 149 0.23 8.93 6.76
C ASN A 149 -0.64 8.34 5.65
N ARG A 150 -1.73 9.04 5.27
CA ARG A 150 -2.62 8.63 4.18
C ARG A 150 -1.88 8.61 2.83
N LEU A 151 -1.09 9.64 2.56
CA LEU A 151 -0.30 9.75 1.33
C LEU A 151 0.77 8.66 1.22
N ILE A 152 1.53 8.40 2.29
CA ILE A 152 2.56 7.36 2.32
C ILE A 152 1.95 5.97 2.21
N THR A 153 0.82 5.72 2.88
CA THR A 153 0.08 4.45 2.75
C THR A 153 -0.32 4.20 1.30
N LEU A 154 -0.88 5.21 0.63
CA LEU A 154 -1.26 5.08 -0.77
C LEU A 154 -0.04 4.88 -1.69
N TYR A 155 1.08 5.54 -1.41
CA TYR A 155 2.34 5.30 -2.11
C TYR A 155 2.77 3.83 -2.00
N VAL A 156 2.84 3.30 -0.78
CA VAL A 156 3.23 1.91 -0.53
C VAL A 156 2.29 0.95 -1.23
N GLU A 157 0.98 1.15 -1.08
CA GLU A 157 -0.04 0.28 -1.66
C GLU A 157 0.05 0.17 -3.18
N LEU A 158 0.32 1.29 -3.86
CA LEU A 158 0.30 1.39 -5.32
C LEU A 158 1.63 0.99 -5.97
N TYR A 159 2.75 1.14 -5.26
CA TYR A 159 4.08 1.03 -5.89
C TYR A 159 5.03 0.02 -5.24
N ASP A 160 4.79 -0.40 -3.99
CA ASP A 160 5.55 -1.51 -3.42
C ASP A 160 4.88 -2.84 -3.80
N ASN A 161 5.44 -3.49 -4.81
CA ASN A 161 4.97 -4.78 -5.31
C ASN A 161 5.40 -5.97 -4.43
N THR A 162 6.21 -5.74 -3.40
CA THR A 162 6.72 -6.79 -2.51
C THR A 162 5.83 -6.98 -1.28
N ILE A 163 4.93 -6.03 -1.00
CA ILE A 163 4.06 -6.13 0.17
C ILE A 163 3.03 -7.24 0.01
N ARG A 164 2.80 -7.95 1.11
CA ARG A 164 1.72 -8.93 1.22
C ARG A 164 0.37 -8.23 1.00
N LYS A 165 -0.42 -8.79 0.08
CA LYS A 165 -1.82 -8.40 -0.09
C LYS A 165 -2.71 -9.39 0.64
N MET A 166 -3.70 -8.87 1.36
CA MET A 166 -4.77 -9.68 1.93
C MET A 166 -5.80 -9.94 0.83
N GLY A 167 -6.32 -11.16 0.73
CA GLY A 167 -7.27 -11.55 -0.33
C GLY A 167 -8.63 -10.85 -0.22
N PRO A 168 -9.71 -11.41 -0.81
CA PRO A 168 -11.06 -10.84 -0.72
C PRO A 168 -11.59 -10.69 0.72
N GLU A 169 -10.92 -11.31 1.70
CA GLU A 169 -11.14 -11.11 3.14
C GLU A 169 -10.79 -9.69 3.63
N THR A 170 -10.11 -8.87 2.81
CA THR A 170 -9.87 -7.45 3.05
C THR A 170 -11.16 -6.71 3.42
N ASP A 171 -12.25 -7.00 2.71
CA ASP A 171 -13.56 -6.41 3.00
C ASP A 171 -14.07 -6.78 4.39
N ILE A 172 -13.80 -8.01 4.86
CA ILE A 172 -14.20 -8.48 6.18
C ILE A 172 -13.33 -7.80 7.25
N LEU A 173 -12.01 -7.82 7.07
CA LEU A 173 -11.05 -7.20 7.99
C LEU A 173 -11.24 -5.68 8.11
N ALA A 174 -11.59 -5.00 7.02
CA ALA A 174 -11.86 -3.57 7.01
C ALA A 174 -13.26 -3.21 7.56
N LYS A 175 -14.27 -4.08 7.41
CA LYS A 175 -15.67 -3.80 7.82
C LYS A 175 -16.01 -4.26 9.23
N LYS A 176 -15.46 -5.39 9.68
CA LYS A 176 -15.71 -6.01 10.99
C LYS A 176 -14.95 -7.31 11.07
N THR A 177 -14.00 -7.40 11.99
CA THR A 177 -13.64 -8.62 12.74
C THR A 177 -12.42 -8.26 13.55
N CYS A 178 -12.38 -8.66 14.84
CA CYS A 178 -11.24 -9.17 15.63
C CYS A 178 -9.78 -8.95 15.19
N ALA A 179 -9.47 -7.97 14.37
CA ALA A 179 -8.20 -7.69 13.76
C ALA A 179 -8.03 -6.19 13.91
N MET A 180 -7.12 -5.80 14.80
CA MET A 180 -6.78 -4.40 15.07
C MET A 180 -5.41 -4.14 14.49
N PHE A 181 -5.16 -2.90 14.07
CA PHE A 181 -3.93 -2.53 13.39
C PHE A 181 -3.37 -1.25 14.00
N GLU A 182 -2.08 -1.26 14.34
CA GLU A 182 -1.36 -0.04 14.71
C GLU A 182 -0.29 0.21 13.66
N SER A 183 -0.29 1.42 13.10
CA SER A 183 0.61 1.78 11.99
C SER A 183 1.44 3.00 12.34
N ASN A 184 2.74 2.93 12.06
CA ASN A 184 3.66 4.02 12.36
C ASN A 184 4.70 4.18 11.23
N ILE A 185 5.22 5.40 11.12
CA ILE A 185 6.26 5.76 10.15
C ILE A 185 7.58 5.93 10.89
N GLY A 186 8.64 5.34 10.34
CA GLY A 186 10.01 5.48 10.82
C GLY A 186 11.00 5.60 9.68
N PHE A 187 12.19 6.13 9.95
CA PHE A 187 13.22 6.27 8.92
C PHE A 187 13.78 4.91 8.48
N THR A 188 13.86 3.97 9.41
CA THR A 188 14.24 2.59 9.11
C THR A 188 13.04 1.67 9.35
N GLY A 189 13.07 0.50 8.71
CA GLY A 189 12.07 -0.54 8.97
C GLY A 189 12.02 -0.92 10.46
N THR A 190 13.20 -1.01 11.10
CA THR A 190 13.31 -1.29 12.54
C THR A 190 12.66 -0.20 13.39
N ALA A 191 12.94 1.08 13.11
CA ALA A 191 12.36 2.19 13.87
C ALA A 191 10.84 2.26 13.71
N ALA A 192 10.33 2.07 12.48
CA ALA A 192 8.90 2.01 12.21
C ALA A 192 8.25 0.83 12.96
N SER A 193 8.91 -0.33 12.94
CA SER A 193 8.45 -1.55 13.60
C SER A 193 8.33 -1.40 15.11
N ILE A 194 9.40 -0.93 15.77
CA ILE A 194 9.42 -0.70 17.22
C ILE A 194 8.23 0.17 17.63
N ARG A 195 8.04 1.31 16.98
CA ARG A 195 6.93 2.22 17.29
C ARG A 195 5.57 1.57 17.09
N SER A 196 5.34 0.90 15.95
CA SER A 196 4.06 0.23 15.69
C SER A 196 3.77 -0.91 16.69
N ILE A 197 4.80 -1.56 17.22
CA ILE A 197 4.68 -2.61 18.23
C ILE A 197 4.40 -2.00 19.60
N GLU A 198 5.10 -0.93 19.97
CA GLU A 198 4.86 -0.18 21.21
C GLU A 198 3.43 0.36 21.26
N ASP A 199 2.95 0.93 20.15
CA ASP A 199 1.56 1.39 20.02
C ASP A 199 0.56 0.22 20.20
N ALA A 200 0.83 -0.93 19.57
CA ALA A 200 0.00 -2.13 19.73
C ALA A 200 0.00 -2.67 21.17
N GLN A 201 1.16 -2.66 21.83
CA GLN A 201 1.27 -3.06 23.24
C GLN A 201 0.53 -2.08 24.16
N ALA A 202 0.64 -0.78 23.90
CA ALA A 202 -0.09 0.24 24.63
C ALA A 202 -1.60 0.11 24.44
N PHE A 203 -2.06 -0.19 23.22
CA PHE A 203 -3.46 -0.50 22.94
C PHE A 203 -3.95 -1.69 23.78
N ILE A 204 -3.23 -2.82 23.76
CA ILE A 204 -3.55 -4.02 24.56
C ILE A 204 -3.61 -3.69 26.06
N ALA A 205 -2.62 -2.95 26.57
CA ALA A 205 -2.55 -2.55 27.97
C ALA A 205 -3.69 -1.59 28.39
N ASN A 206 -4.26 -0.85 27.44
CA ASN A 206 -5.32 0.14 27.67
C ASN A 206 -6.74 -0.46 27.70
N GLY A 207 -6.88 -1.72 28.12
CA GLY A 207 -8.19 -2.38 28.29
C GLY A 207 -8.57 -3.37 27.18
N HIS A 208 -7.66 -3.62 26.24
CA HIS A 208 -7.84 -4.58 25.14
C HIS A 208 -7.01 -5.86 25.37
N GLY A 209 -7.05 -6.39 26.60
CA GLY A 209 -6.30 -7.58 27.00
C GLY A 209 -6.76 -8.88 26.32
N ASP A 210 -7.89 -8.83 25.61
CA ASP A 210 -8.40 -9.89 24.73
C ASP A 210 -7.75 -9.88 23.33
N CYS A 211 -6.80 -8.97 23.10
CA CYS A 211 -6.00 -8.85 21.88
C CYS A 211 -4.57 -9.39 22.04
N SER A 212 -4.03 -9.91 20.95
CA SER A 212 -2.65 -10.41 20.87
C SER A 212 -2.02 -10.05 19.52
N ILE A 213 -0.76 -9.62 19.54
CA ILE A 213 0.00 -9.34 18.30
C ILE A 213 0.17 -10.65 17.51
N LYS A 214 -0.08 -10.60 16.21
CA LYS A 214 0.09 -11.73 15.27
C LYS A 214 1.23 -11.55 14.31
N GLY A 215 1.56 -10.32 13.97
CA GLY A 215 2.67 -10.03 13.08
C GLY A 215 2.80 -8.54 12.82
N THR A 216 3.91 -8.17 12.22
CA THR A 216 4.24 -6.80 11.84
C THR A 216 4.73 -6.81 10.41
N ASP A 217 4.03 -6.09 9.53
CA ASP A 217 4.40 -5.89 8.14
C ASP A 217 5.13 -4.54 8.01
N ILE A 218 6.22 -4.50 7.24
CA ILE A 218 7.05 -3.29 7.06
C ILE A 218 7.29 -3.08 5.56
N SER A 219 7.13 -1.84 5.10
CA SER A 219 7.44 -1.42 3.74
C SER A 219 8.16 -0.08 3.76
N CYS A 220 9.15 0.10 2.89
CA CYS A 220 9.92 1.33 2.81
C CYS A 220 9.75 1.98 1.44
N ALA A 221 9.37 3.26 1.44
CA ALA A 221 9.27 4.09 0.25
C ALA A 221 10.68 4.45 -0.29
N GLY A 222 11.32 3.47 -0.95
CA GLY A 222 12.59 3.60 -1.64
C GLY A 222 13.81 3.63 -0.70
N GLY A 223 14.47 2.49 -0.53
CA GLY A 223 15.85 2.40 -0.04
C GLY A 223 16.12 2.87 1.39
N ASN A 224 15.21 2.63 2.34
CA ASN A 224 15.37 2.91 3.79
C ASN A 224 15.29 4.39 4.23
N HIS A 225 14.57 5.26 3.53
CA HIS A 225 14.41 6.66 3.97
C HIS A 225 13.13 6.90 4.78
N VAL A 226 12.01 6.33 4.35
CA VAL A 226 10.74 6.41 5.09
C VAL A 226 10.06 5.07 4.96
N CYS A 227 9.85 4.42 6.10
CA CYS A 227 9.25 3.12 6.22
C CYS A 227 7.96 3.20 7.00
N LEU A 228 6.92 2.57 6.46
CA LEU A 228 5.66 2.35 7.13
C LEU A 228 5.69 0.95 7.73
N SER A 229 5.31 0.83 8.99
CA SER A 229 5.11 -0.44 9.67
C SER A 229 3.66 -0.54 10.13
N THR A 230 3.04 -1.71 9.97
CA THR A 230 1.72 -2.02 10.50
C THR A 230 1.79 -3.29 11.32
N THR A 231 1.50 -3.18 12.61
CA THR A 231 1.36 -4.32 13.52
C THR A 231 -0.09 -4.79 13.53
N THR A 232 -0.31 -6.04 13.15
CA THR A 232 -1.61 -6.71 13.17
C THR A 232 -1.81 -7.40 14.52
N MET A 233 -2.91 -7.10 15.18
CA MET A 233 -3.38 -7.76 16.40
C MET A 233 -4.62 -8.57 16.09
N GLN A 234 -4.74 -9.76 16.67
CA GLN A 234 -5.99 -10.50 16.71
C GLN A 234 -6.61 -10.36 18.09
N CYS A 235 -7.85 -9.88 18.11
CA CYS A 235 -8.69 -9.72 19.27
C CYS A 235 -9.73 -10.83 19.37
N SER A 236 -10.34 -10.96 20.53
CA SER A 236 -11.51 -11.80 20.77
C SER A 236 -12.51 -11.01 21.62
N GLY A 237 -13.63 -11.61 22.03
CA GLY A 237 -14.47 -11.06 23.10
C GLY A 237 -14.97 -9.62 22.90
N ALA A 238 -14.77 -8.79 23.92
CA ALA A 238 -15.36 -7.45 24.03
C ALA A 238 -14.82 -6.51 22.95
N THR A 239 -13.52 -6.58 22.65
CA THR A 239 -12.90 -5.74 21.61
C THR A 239 -13.41 -6.07 20.21
N CYS A 240 -13.89 -7.29 19.98
CA CYS A 240 -14.54 -7.67 18.72
C CYS A 240 -16.02 -7.29 18.62
N SER A 241 -16.67 -7.05 19.75
CA SER A 241 -18.13 -6.88 19.84
C SER A 241 -18.64 -5.46 19.57
N GLY A 242 -17.77 -4.59 19.05
CA GLY A 242 -18.10 -3.21 18.67
C GLY A 242 -19.22 -3.13 17.62
N GLY A 243 -20.45 -3.08 18.10
CA GLY A 243 -21.64 -2.91 17.30
C GLY A 243 -22.89 -3.07 18.16
N GLN A 244 -23.32 -1.95 18.75
CA GLN A 244 -24.54 -1.71 19.54
C GLN A 244 -24.36 -1.73 21.07
N SER A 245 -24.49 -0.51 21.62
CA SER A 245 -24.75 -0.12 23.00
C SER A 245 -23.54 0.22 23.90
N GLY A 246 -23.49 1.50 24.29
CA GLY A 246 -22.65 2.01 25.39
C GLY A 246 -21.38 2.71 24.91
N GLY A 247 -21.30 4.02 25.13
CA GLY A 247 -20.22 4.89 24.64
C GLY A 247 -18.82 4.53 25.14
N GLY A 248 -17.83 4.89 24.35
CA GLY A 248 -16.41 4.74 24.67
C GLY A 248 -15.55 4.76 23.40
N THR A 249 -14.99 5.94 23.11
CA THR A 249 -13.90 6.26 22.17
C THR A 249 -12.99 5.10 21.78
N GLY A 250 -12.82 4.85 20.47
CA GLY A 250 -11.86 3.85 19.98
C GLY A 250 -11.71 3.79 18.46
N GLY A 251 -11.93 4.90 17.75
CA GLY A 251 -11.23 5.10 16.48
C GLY A 251 -9.76 5.32 16.81
N GLY A 252 -8.83 4.80 15.97
CA GLY A 252 -7.38 4.99 16.08
C GLY A 252 -6.96 6.45 15.90
N GLY A 253 -7.45 7.30 16.79
CA GLY A 253 -7.02 8.66 17.00
C GLY A 253 -5.90 8.62 18.02
N TRP A 254 -4.70 8.96 17.55
CA TRP A 254 -3.65 9.66 18.29
C TRP A 254 -4.03 9.98 19.72
N LYS A 255 -3.59 9.15 20.68
CA LYS A 255 -3.56 9.58 22.07
C LYS A 255 -2.43 10.60 22.19
N THR A 256 -2.82 11.85 22.37
CA THR A 256 -1.93 12.90 22.86
C THR A 256 -1.55 12.55 24.31
N SER A 257 -0.27 12.27 24.55
CA SER A 257 0.31 12.42 25.88
C SER A 257 0.68 13.89 26.06
N ASN A 258 0.15 14.52 27.11
CA ASN A 258 0.51 15.88 27.57
C ASN A 258 2.02 16.06 27.74
#